data_AF-A0A336NF27-F1
#
_entry.id   AF-A0A336NF27-F1
#
_cell.length_a   1.000
_cell.length_b   1.000
_cell.length_c   1.000
_cell.angle_alpha   90.00
_cell.angle_beta   90.00
_cell.angle_gamma   90.00
#
_symmetry.space_group_name_H-M   'P 1'
#
loop_
_entity.id
_entity.type
_entity.pdbx_description
1 polymer ?
#
loop_
_entity_poly.entity_id
_entity_poly.type
_entity_poly.pdbx_seq_one_letter_code
_entity_poly.pdbx_strand_id
1 'polypeptide(L)'
;MINNPPSLPSLGMAGLFPHFHYLTDEEKQYLQEGADGKVHVSLNGIFTPPYEAAVYAEQHAENKNVPLYFVVFPEADSAISELLVAGYQKFMENNFWGLTNSTQEAKDIMSRYGNTGLHFDAHSRGSLTGFNMMNSFKQEGVNDVAGNTTISFHGPAANVLAASGLLGYVSGGKQTTIGFDGHRYDFVSRWIGGNGYTYETIPAGSNVLTEWWRVIMNPISSHTCLGDASDKCTWRYGLSHREQFPLSKSRSKK
;
A
#
# COMPACT_ATOMS: atom_id res chain seq x y z
N MET A 1 13.72 -10.88 -27.66
CA MET A 1 12.38 -10.26 -27.77
C MET A 1 11.41 -11.18 -27.08
N ILE A 2 11.16 -10.94 -25.80
CA ILE A 2 10.16 -11.70 -25.03
C ILE A 2 8.87 -10.91 -25.14
N ASN A 3 7.85 -11.56 -25.68
CA ASN A 3 6.54 -10.99 -25.96
C ASN A 3 5.89 -10.48 -24.68
N ASN A 4 5.54 -9.19 -24.66
CA ASN A 4 4.62 -8.63 -23.67
C ASN A 4 3.27 -9.35 -23.77
N PRO A 5 2.74 -9.95 -22.70
CA PRO A 5 1.32 -10.29 -22.68
C PRO A 5 0.48 -9.00 -22.64
N PRO A 6 -0.61 -8.90 -23.42
CA PRO A 6 -1.48 -7.74 -23.41
C PRO A 6 -2.53 -7.84 -22.30
N SER A 7 -2.51 -6.92 -21.33
CA SER A 7 -3.70 -6.23 -20.79
C SER A 7 -3.28 -5.20 -19.72
N LEU A 8 -3.90 -4.03 -19.80
CA LEU A 8 -3.52 -2.76 -19.17
C LEU A 8 -3.45 -2.79 -17.62
N PRO A 9 -2.55 -2.02 -16.98
CA PRO A 9 -2.71 -1.64 -15.58
C PRO A 9 -3.88 -0.66 -15.47
N SER A 10 -4.86 -1.04 -14.68
CA SER A 10 -6.16 -0.38 -14.62
C SER A 10 -6.22 0.48 -13.35
N LEU A 11 -5.69 1.71 -13.44
CA LEU A 11 -5.83 2.70 -12.38
C LEU A 11 -7.32 3.05 -12.30
N GLY A 12 -7.97 2.87 -11.15
CA GLY A 12 -9.37 3.22 -10.95
C GLY A 12 -9.53 4.48 -10.10
N MET A 13 -10.64 5.21 -10.24
CA MET A 13 -11.04 6.27 -9.29
C MET A 13 -12.19 5.77 -8.40
N ALA A 14 -12.14 5.96 -7.07
CA ALA A 14 -13.19 5.57 -6.14
C ALA A 14 -14.04 6.77 -5.70
N GLY A 15 -15.36 6.57 -5.63
CA GLY A 15 -16.35 7.50 -5.08
C GLY A 15 -17.55 6.72 -4.51
N LEU A 16 -18.37 7.36 -3.66
CA LEU A 16 -19.54 6.76 -2.99
C LEU A 16 -20.34 5.86 -3.96
N PHE A 17 -20.51 4.59 -3.57
CA PHE A 17 -20.99 3.49 -4.41
C PHE A 17 -22.09 3.83 -5.43
N PRO A 18 -22.06 3.26 -6.66
CA PRO A 18 -21.06 2.37 -7.25
C PRO A 18 -20.52 2.93 -8.58
N HIS A 19 -19.55 3.84 -8.57
CA HIS A 19 -18.91 4.30 -9.81
C HIS A 19 -17.39 4.39 -9.62
N PHE A 20 -16.69 3.28 -9.87
CA PHE A 20 -15.30 3.37 -10.28
C PHE A 20 -15.22 3.15 -11.79
N HIS A 21 -14.31 3.85 -12.45
CA HIS A 21 -13.96 3.60 -13.84
C HIS A 21 -12.45 3.49 -13.97
N TYR A 22 -12.02 2.77 -15.00
CA TYR A 22 -10.61 2.72 -15.33
C TYR A 22 -10.19 4.00 -16.03
N LEU A 23 -9.09 4.59 -15.56
CA LEU A 23 -8.52 5.76 -16.18
C LEU A 23 -7.95 5.42 -17.55
N THR A 24 -8.26 6.27 -18.51
CA THR A 24 -7.56 6.39 -19.78
C THR A 24 -6.11 6.84 -19.58
N ASP A 25 -5.26 6.64 -20.58
CA ASP A 25 -3.86 7.10 -20.53
C ASP A 25 -3.75 8.61 -20.35
N GLU A 26 -4.73 9.37 -20.86
CA GLU A 26 -4.82 10.82 -20.66
C GLU A 26 -5.19 11.17 -19.22
N GLU A 27 -6.22 10.54 -18.63
CA GLU A 27 -6.59 10.76 -17.23
C GLU A 27 -5.44 10.43 -16.27
N LYS A 28 -4.65 9.39 -16.55
CA LYS A 28 -3.44 9.06 -15.78
C LYS A 28 -2.40 10.19 -15.76
N GLN A 29 -2.38 11.04 -16.79
CA GLN A 29 -1.47 12.18 -16.86
C GLN A 29 -1.93 13.39 -16.06
N TYR A 30 -3.22 13.46 -15.69
CA TYR A 30 -3.84 14.62 -15.05
C TYR A 30 -4.70 14.23 -13.86
N LEU A 31 -4.10 13.48 -12.92
CA LEU A 31 -4.72 13.13 -11.66
C LEU A 31 -5.01 14.40 -10.86
N GLN A 32 -6.18 14.43 -10.24
CA GLN A 32 -6.67 15.58 -9.50
C GLN A 32 -6.21 15.51 -8.04
N GLU A 33 -5.77 16.65 -7.53
CA GLU A 33 -5.41 16.80 -6.13
C GLU A 33 -6.66 16.91 -5.25
N GLY A 34 -6.58 16.39 -4.04
CA GLY A 34 -7.51 16.68 -2.97
C GLY A 34 -7.35 18.10 -2.43
N ALA A 35 -8.24 18.51 -1.52
CA ALA A 35 -8.17 19.82 -0.86
C ALA A 35 -6.88 20.03 -0.03
N ASP A 36 -6.15 18.95 0.27
CA ASP A 36 -4.85 18.96 0.93
C ASP A 36 -3.67 19.15 -0.04
N GLY A 37 -3.93 19.35 -1.34
CA GLY A 37 -2.93 19.56 -2.38
C GLY A 37 -2.15 18.29 -2.73
N LYS A 38 -2.76 17.11 -2.52
CA LYS A 38 -2.14 15.82 -2.85
C LYS A 38 -3.02 14.99 -3.75
N VAL A 39 -2.38 14.27 -4.67
CA VAL A 39 -3.01 13.13 -5.35
C VAL A 39 -2.98 11.94 -4.37
N HIS A 40 -4.11 11.27 -4.17
CA HIS A 40 -4.23 10.12 -3.27
C HIS A 40 -4.34 8.83 -4.07
N VAL A 41 -3.39 7.91 -3.88
CA VAL A 41 -3.33 6.64 -4.62
C VAL A 41 -3.21 5.46 -3.67
N SER A 42 -4.14 4.52 -3.75
CA SER A 42 -4.07 3.26 -3.04
C SER A 42 -3.35 2.19 -3.86
N LEU A 43 -2.37 1.53 -3.25
CA LEU A 43 -1.70 0.35 -3.76
C LEU A 43 -2.35 -0.86 -3.08
N ASN A 44 -3.35 -1.44 -3.75
CA ASN A 44 -4.00 -2.64 -3.24
C ASN A 44 -3.03 -3.82 -3.32
N GLY A 45 -2.97 -4.66 -2.29
CA GLY A 45 -2.12 -5.85 -2.26
C GLY A 45 -2.86 -7.17 -2.32
N ILE A 46 -4.14 -7.17 -1.95
CA ILE A 46 -4.97 -8.37 -1.93
C ILE A 46 -5.40 -8.67 -3.36
N PHE A 47 -5.37 -9.94 -3.74
CA PHE A 47 -6.02 -10.37 -4.97
C PHE A 47 -7.53 -10.27 -4.80
N THR A 48 -8.10 -9.20 -5.34
CA THR A 48 -9.52 -8.94 -5.26
C THR A 48 -10.00 -8.31 -6.56
N PRO A 49 -11.29 -8.47 -6.90
CA PRO A 49 -11.89 -7.69 -7.97
C PRO A 49 -11.66 -6.18 -7.76
N PRO A 50 -11.65 -5.37 -8.84
CA PRO A 50 -11.45 -3.93 -8.77
C PRO A 50 -12.40 -3.20 -7.79
N TYR A 51 -13.62 -3.70 -7.66
CA TYR A 51 -14.59 -3.19 -6.69
C TYR A 51 -14.08 -3.27 -5.25
N GLU A 52 -13.52 -4.41 -4.84
CA GLU A 52 -12.99 -4.59 -3.49
C GLU A 52 -11.71 -3.79 -3.28
N ALA A 53 -10.89 -3.63 -4.33
CA ALA A 53 -9.73 -2.74 -4.29
C ALA A 53 -10.15 -1.28 -4.04
N ALA A 54 -11.25 -0.83 -4.65
CA ALA A 54 -11.82 0.49 -4.40
C ALA A 54 -12.33 0.64 -2.95
N VAL A 55 -12.92 -0.41 -2.38
CA VAL A 55 -13.31 -0.43 -0.95
C VAL A 55 -12.11 -0.24 -0.05
N TYR A 56 -11.00 -0.93 -0.30
CA TYR A 56 -9.77 -0.74 0.48
C TYR A 56 -9.15 0.65 0.26
N ALA A 57 -9.24 1.20 -0.95
CA ALA A 57 -8.81 2.57 -1.22
C ALA A 57 -9.59 3.58 -0.38
N GLU A 58 -10.92 3.45 -0.31
CA GLU A 58 -11.77 4.29 0.53
C GLU A 58 -11.49 4.05 2.02
N GLN A 59 -11.35 2.79 2.45
CA GLN A 59 -11.11 2.42 3.85
C GLN A 59 -9.82 3.03 4.41
N HIS A 60 -8.76 3.09 3.60
CA HIS A 60 -7.45 3.58 4.03
C HIS A 60 -7.27 5.08 3.83
N ALA A 61 -8.09 5.71 2.98
CA ALA A 61 -8.07 7.14 2.76
C ALA A 61 -8.40 7.92 4.04
N GLU A 62 -7.53 8.88 4.39
CA GLU A 62 -7.78 9.80 5.50
C GLU A 62 -8.95 10.74 5.22
N ASN A 63 -9.14 11.12 3.96
CA ASN A 63 -10.28 11.91 3.52
C ASN A 63 -11.00 11.20 2.36
N LYS A 64 -12.20 10.71 2.62
CA LYS A 64 -13.04 10.00 1.62
C LYS A 64 -13.73 10.95 0.63
N ASN A 65 -13.61 12.26 0.81
CA ASN A 65 -14.27 13.27 -0.02
C ASN A 65 -13.35 13.88 -1.09
N VAL A 66 -12.17 13.30 -1.33
CA VAL A 66 -11.24 13.71 -2.39
C VAL A 66 -11.23 12.66 -3.50
N PRO A 67 -10.72 12.99 -4.70
CA PRO A 67 -10.46 11.98 -5.73
C PRO A 67 -9.50 10.91 -5.19
N LEU A 68 -9.96 9.67 -5.13
CA LEU A 68 -9.16 8.52 -4.69
C LEU A 68 -8.83 7.67 -5.89
N TYR A 69 -7.55 7.46 -6.16
CA TYR A 69 -7.09 6.55 -7.21
C TYR A 69 -6.62 5.23 -6.61
N PHE A 70 -6.63 4.14 -7.38
CA PHE A 70 -6.12 2.86 -6.89
C PHE A 70 -5.51 2.00 -8.00
N VAL A 71 -4.37 1.39 -7.69
CA VAL A 71 -3.68 0.42 -8.55
C VAL A 71 -4.14 -0.98 -8.14
N VAL A 72 -4.76 -1.70 -9.08
CA VAL A 72 -5.26 -3.07 -8.89
C VAL A 72 -4.22 -4.07 -9.36
N PHE A 73 -4.01 -5.14 -8.59
CA PHE A 73 -3.41 -6.36 -9.11
C PHE A 73 -4.50 -7.21 -9.76
N PRO A 74 -4.43 -7.49 -11.08
CA PRO A 74 -5.35 -8.44 -11.69
C PRO A 74 -5.23 -9.79 -10.97
N GLU A 75 -6.37 -10.46 -10.82
CA GLU A 75 -6.44 -11.80 -10.25
C GLU A 75 -5.54 -12.74 -11.08
N ALA A 76 -4.66 -13.48 -10.42
CA ALA A 76 -3.82 -14.43 -11.13
C ALA A 76 -4.68 -15.64 -11.55
N ASP A 77 -4.47 -16.17 -12.76
CA ASP A 77 -5.26 -17.28 -13.31
C ASP A 77 -5.21 -18.59 -12.46
N SER A 78 -4.35 -18.65 -11.44
CA SER A 78 -4.30 -19.75 -10.47
C SER A 78 -3.58 -19.38 -9.16
N ALA A 79 -3.83 -20.14 -8.09
CA ALA A 79 -3.13 -20.02 -6.81
C ALA A 79 -1.60 -20.23 -6.91
N ILE A 80 -1.14 -21.04 -7.89
CA ILE A 80 0.29 -21.24 -8.15
C ILE A 80 0.89 -19.98 -8.77
N SER A 81 0.20 -19.39 -9.75
CA SER A 81 0.60 -18.12 -10.35
C SER A 81 0.64 -17.00 -9.31
N GLU A 82 -0.31 -16.98 -8.37
CA GLU A 82 -0.34 -16.04 -7.25
C GLU A 82 0.89 -16.19 -6.34
N LEU A 83 1.23 -17.42 -5.93
CA LEU A 83 2.40 -17.67 -5.08
C LEU A 83 3.70 -17.30 -5.78
N LEU A 84 3.79 -17.56 -7.10
CA LEU A 84 4.93 -17.16 -7.92
C LEU A 84 5.06 -15.63 -8.02
N VAL A 85 3.97 -14.91 -8.27
CA VAL A 85 3.98 -13.44 -8.30
C VAL A 85 4.35 -12.87 -6.93
N ALA A 86 3.75 -13.36 -5.85
CA ALA A 86 4.07 -12.91 -4.50
C ALA A 86 5.53 -13.20 -4.11
N GLY A 87 6.04 -14.39 -4.46
CA GLY A 87 7.45 -14.75 -4.30
C GLY A 87 8.37 -13.85 -5.11
N TYR A 88 8.03 -13.59 -6.38
CA TYR A 88 8.79 -12.69 -7.24
C TYR A 88 8.87 -11.28 -6.67
N GLN A 89 7.73 -10.66 -6.32
CA GLN A 89 7.69 -9.32 -5.75
C GLN A 89 8.49 -9.21 -4.45
N LYS A 90 8.49 -10.26 -3.63
CA LYS A 90 9.22 -10.25 -2.35
C LYS A 90 10.72 -10.45 -2.50
N PHE A 91 11.16 -11.34 -3.39
CA PHE A 91 12.55 -11.83 -3.41
C PHE A 91 13.34 -11.43 -4.65
N MET A 92 12.70 -11.13 -5.77
CA MET A 92 13.35 -10.97 -7.07
C MET A 92 13.06 -9.65 -7.78
N GLU A 93 11.92 -9.01 -7.53
CA GLU A 93 11.52 -7.80 -8.25
C GLU A 93 12.51 -6.66 -8.02
N ASN A 94 13.17 -6.25 -9.10
CA ASN A 94 14.13 -5.16 -9.17
C ASN A 94 14.41 -4.83 -10.65
N ASN A 95 15.26 -3.82 -10.91
CA ASN A 95 15.55 -3.38 -12.28
C ASN A 95 16.30 -4.42 -13.12
N PHE A 96 16.98 -5.40 -12.50
CA PHE A 96 17.71 -6.45 -13.21
C PHE A 96 16.78 -7.58 -13.67
N TRP A 97 15.86 -8.04 -12.81
CA TRP A 97 14.94 -9.14 -13.14
C TRP A 97 13.63 -8.66 -13.78
N GLY A 98 13.29 -7.37 -13.61
CA GLY A 98 12.08 -6.72 -14.12
C GLY A 98 11.14 -6.24 -13.02
N LEU A 99 10.42 -5.16 -13.28
CA LEU A 99 9.37 -4.64 -12.40
C LEU A 99 8.01 -5.16 -12.83
N THR A 100 7.11 -5.41 -11.88
CA THR A 100 5.71 -5.67 -12.18
C THR A 100 5.02 -4.43 -12.72
N ASN A 101 3.93 -4.59 -13.48
CA ASN A 101 3.18 -3.45 -14.04
C ASN A 101 2.68 -2.48 -12.96
N SER A 102 2.24 -3.00 -11.82
CA SER A 102 1.80 -2.17 -10.69
C SER A 102 2.94 -1.34 -10.10
N THR A 103 4.15 -1.90 -10.02
CA THR A 103 5.34 -1.17 -9.56
C THR A 103 5.76 -0.11 -10.56
N GLN A 104 5.68 -0.39 -11.87
CA GLN A 104 5.95 0.60 -12.92
C GLN A 104 4.93 1.74 -12.85
N GLU A 105 3.64 1.45 -12.74
CA GLU A 105 2.59 2.46 -12.60
C GLU A 105 2.80 3.32 -11.34
N ALA A 106 3.08 2.70 -10.19
CA ALA A 106 3.38 3.44 -8.95
C ALA A 106 4.59 4.37 -9.13
N LYS A 107 5.63 3.89 -9.82
CA LYS A 107 6.84 4.66 -10.13
C LYS A 107 6.57 5.83 -11.06
N ASP A 108 5.74 5.64 -12.08
CA ASP A 108 5.35 6.71 -13.00
C ASP A 108 4.50 7.77 -12.30
N ILE A 109 3.62 7.36 -11.37
CA ILE A 109 2.86 8.28 -10.52
C ILE A 109 3.80 9.06 -9.60
N MET A 110 4.73 8.41 -8.91
CA MET A 110 5.70 9.10 -8.05
C MET A 110 6.58 10.07 -8.83
N SER A 111 7.04 9.69 -10.02
CA SER A 111 7.84 10.58 -10.87
C SER A 111 7.10 11.86 -11.26
N ARG A 112 5.78 11.78 -11.43
CA ARG A 112 4.93 12.91 -11.85
C ARG A 112 4.52 13.80 -10.67
N TYR A 113 4.06 13.19 -9.58
CA TYR A 113 3.41 13.93 -8.49
C TYR A 113 4.21 13.97 -7.20
N GLY A 114 5.29 13.21 -7.08
CA GLY A 114 6.00 13.03 -5.81
C GLY A 114 6.64 14.31 -5.24
N ASN A 115 6.95 15.28 -6.10
CA ASN A 115 7.45 16.60 -5.67
C ASN A 115 6.36 17.67 -5.56
N THR A 116 5.20 17.47 -6.19
CA THR A 116 4.10 18.46 -6.16
C THR A 116 3.13 18.19 -5.02
N GLY A 117 2.84 16.91 -4.75
CA GLY A 117 1.97 16.49 -3.67
C GLY A 117 1.39 15.12 -3.94
N LEU A 118 1.82 14.11 -3.18
CA LEU A 118 1.39 12.72 -3.37
C LEU A 118 1.19 12.01 -2.04
N HIS A 119 0.12 11.24 -1.93
CA HIS A 119 -0.09 10.28 -0.86
C HIS A 119 -0.27 8.88 -1.44
N PHE A 120 0.47 7.92 -0.88
CA PHE A 120 0.20 6.50 -1.10
C PHE A 120 -0.33 5.83 0.16
N ASP A 121 -1.48 5.17 0.04
CA ASP A 121 -1.89 4.13 0.99
C ASP A 121 -1.53 2.77 0.38
N ALA A 122 -0.86 1.90 1.12
CA ALA A 122 -0.45 0.61 0.60
C ALA A 122 -0.83 -0.51 1.57
N HIS A 123 -1.72 -1.38 1.13
CA HIS A 123 -2.25 -2.47 1.96
C HIS A 123 -1.59 -3.81 1.61
N SER A 124 -1.31 -4.64 2.62
CA SER A 124 -0.82 -6.01 2.42
C SER A 124 0.41 -6.05 1.51
N ARG A 125 0.38 -6.82 0.43
CA ARG A 125 1.40 -6.89 -0.61
C ARG A 125 1.59 -5.59 -1.40
N GLY A 126 0.62 -4.69 -1.46
CA GLY A 126 0.76 -3.39 -2.10
C GLY A 126 1.86 -2.54 -1.46
N SER A 127 2.17 -2.80 -0.19
CA SER A 127 3.36 -2.23 0.46
C SER A 127 4.68 -2.68 -0.19
N LEU A 128 4.75 -3.89 -0.76
CA LEU A 128 5.91 -4.33 -1.57
C LEU A 128 5.96 -3.59 -2.90
N THR A 129 4.83 -3.24 -3.51
CA THR A 129 4.79 -2.35 -4.69
C THR A 129 5.42 -1.00 -4.38
N GLY A 130 5.00 -0.37 -3.28
CA GLY A 130 5.59 0.88 -2.82
C GLY A 130 7.09 0.74 -2.50
N PHE A 131 7.48 -0.35 -1.83
CA PHE A 131 8.88 -0.64 -1.52
C PHE A 131 9.72 -0.83 -2.79
N ASN A 132 9.28 -1.67 -3.73
CA ASN A 132 9.99 -1.99 -4.96
C ASN A 132 10.08 -0.79 -5.90
N MET A 133 9.04 0.05 -5.94
CA MET A 133 9.06 1.35 -6.63
C MET A 133 10.21 2.22 -6.10
N MET A 134 10.29 2.43 -4.77
CA MET A 134 11.35 3.27 -4.19
C MET A 134 12.74 2.62 -4.35
N ASN A 135 12.83 1.29 -4.27
CA ASN A 135 14.06 0.55 -4.50
C ASN A 135 14.55 0.66 -5.95
N SER A 136 13.63 0.69 -6.92
CA SER A 136 13.93 0.90 -8.35
C SER A 136 14.59 2.25 -8.59
N PHE A 137 14.01 3.35 -8.07
CA PHE A 137 14.64 4.67 -8.15
C PHE A 137 16.05 4.67 -7.55
N LYS A 138 16.22 4.04 -6.39
CA LYS A 138 17.54 3.91 -5.77
C LYS A 138 18.54 3.15 -6.63
N GLN A 139 18.15 2.08 -7.30
CA GLN A 139 19.01 1.32 -8.21
C GLN A 139 19.40 2.14 -9.45
N GLU A 140 18.55 3.04 -9.89
CA GLU A 140 18.83 4.01 -10.96
C GLU A 140 19.65 5.21 -10.49
N GLY A 141 19.92 5.34 -9.19
CA GLY A 141 20.58 6.53 -8.63
C GLY A 141 19.68 7.77 -8.59
N VAL A 142 18.38 7.62 -8.82
CA VAL A 142 17.39 8.70 -8.82
C VAL A 142 17.02 9.05 -7.38
N ASN A 143 17.28 10.30 -7.01
CA ASN A 143 16.92 10.90 -5.73
C ASN A 143 16.15 12.20 -5.97
N ASP A 144 15.54 12.72 -4.91
CA ASP A 144 14.73 13.95 -4.89
C ASP A 144 13.52 13.96 -5.86
N VAL A 145 12.85 12.82 -5.99
CA VAL A 145 11.60 12.66 -6.77
C VAL A 145 10.35 12.55 -5.89
N ALA A 146 10.52 12.44 -4.58
CA ALA A 146 9.45 12.19 -3.62
C ALA A 146 9.40 13.23 -2.48
N GLY A 147 9.84 14.47 -2.73
CA GLY A 147 10.02 15.51 -1.71
C GLY A 147 8.73 15.92 -0.99
N ASN A 148 7.58 15.84 -1.67
CA ASN A 148 6.26 16.11 -1.12
C ASN A 148 5.37 14.84 -1.06
N THR A 149 6.01 13.66 -1.03
CA THR A 149 5.30 12.38 -0.94
C THR A 149 5.15 11.93 0.51
N THR A 150 3.96 11.49 0.86
CA THR A 150 3.68 10.77 2.11
C THR A 150 3.21 9.36 1.80
N ILE A 151 3.53 8.39 2.66
CA ILE A 151 3.17 6.99 2.45
C ILE A 151 2.66 6.39 3.76
N SER A 152 1.56 5.66 3.70
CA SER A 152 0.97 4.87 4.77
C SER A 152 0.89 3.40 4.37
N PHE A 153 1.31 2.52 5.26
CA PHE A 153 1.34 1.07 5.10
C PHE A 153 0.37 0.41 6.09
N HIS A 154 -0.57 -0.37 5.56
CA HIS A 154 -1.62 -1.05 6.32
C HIS A 154 -1.42 -2.57 6.20
N GLY A 155 -1.11 -3.25 7.31
CA GLY A 155 -0.82 -4.69 7.32
C GLY A 155 0.31 -5.10 6.37
N PRO A 156 1.42 -4.34 6.27
CA PRO A 156 2.35 -4.44 5.14
C PRO A 156 3.17 -5.73 5.09
N ALA A 157 3.23 -6.37 3.93
CA ALA A 157 4.21 -7.41 3.61
C ALA A 157 5.63 -6.87 3.38
N ALA A 158 5.80 -5.56 3.21
CA ALA A 158 7.09 -4.88 3.20
C ALA A 158 7.57 -4.54 4.62
N ASN A 159 8.90 -4.48 4.80
CA ASN A 159 9.47 -4.01 6.05
C ASN A 159 9.42 -2.48 6.11
N VAL A 160 8.72 -1.94 7.11
CA VAL A 160 8.42 -0.50 7.22
C VAL A 160 9.70 0.32 7.45
N LEU A 161 10.62 -0.17 8.28
CA LEU A 161 11.89 0.52 8.55
C LEU A 161 12.79 0.59 7.30
N ALA A 162 12.82 -0.49 6.53
CA ALA A 162 13.54 -0.48 5.25
C ALA A 162 12.86 0.46 4.24
N ALA A 163 11.53 0.44 4.18
CA ALA A 163 10.75 1.32 3.31
C ALA A 163 10.95 2.80 3.66
N SER A 164 10.99 3.17 4.95
CA SER A 164 11.25 4.56 5.37
C SER A 164 12.65 5.02 4.99
N GLY A 165 13.65 4.13 5.02
CA GLY A 165 15.00 4.41 4.54
C GLY A 165 15.04 4.67 3.02
N LEU A 166 14.26 3.90 2.25
CA LEU A 166 14.11 4.14 0.81
C LEU A 166 13.38 5.45 0.53
N LEU A 167 12.30 5.77 1.25
CA LEU A 167 11.61 7.05 1.15
C LEU A 167 12.56 8.22 1.47
N GLY A 168 13.38 8.07 2.51
CA GLY A 168 14.43 9.02 2.85
C GLY A 168 15.40 9.25 1.70
N TYR A 169 15.81 8.19 1.00
CA TYR A 169 16.67 8.32 -0.18
C TYR A 169 15.96 9.03 -1.34
N VAL A 170 14.78 8.53 -1.77
CA VAL A 170 14.10 9.04 -2.97
C VAL A 170 13.51 10.43 -2.78
N SER A 171 13.28 10.87 -1.53
CA SER A 171 12.84 12.23 -1.20
C SER A 171 13.99 13.22 -0.97
N GLY A 172 15.25 12.80 -1.12
CA GLY A 172 16.39 13.65 -0.78
C GLY A 172 16.46 14.01 0.72
N GLY A 173 15.90 13.16 1.59
CA GLY A 173 15.84 13.34 3.04
C GLY A 173 14.68 14.20 3.53
N LYS A 174 13.79 14.66 2.64
CA LYS A 174 12.63 15.51 3.01
C LYS A 174 11.53 14.69 3.70
N GLN A 175 11.42 13.41 3.38
CA GLN A 175 10.41 12.49 3.91
C GLN A 175 11.12 11.25 4.45
N THR A 176 10.99 11.01 5.76
CA THR A 176 11.76 9.93 6.42
C THR A 176 10.90 8.99 7.25
N THR A 177 9.57 9.15 7.18
CA THR A 177 8.64 8.33 7.94
C THR A 177 7.55 7.75 7.05
N ILE A 178 7.11 6.56 7.40
CA ILE A 178 5.98 5.84 6.82
C ILE A 178 4.91 5.77 7.90
N GLY A 179 3.67 6.14 7.60
CA GLY A 179 2.54 5.80 8.47
C GLY A 179 2.40 4.29 8.52
N PHE A 180 2.40 3.67 9.69
CA PHE A 180 2.33 2.22 9.87
C PHE A 180 1.13 1.88 10.72
N ASP A 181 0.24 1.08 10.14
CA ASP A 181 -0.89 0.49 10.81
C ASP A 181 -0.78 -1.04 10.73
N GLY A 182 -0.45 -1.68 11.86
CA GLY A 182 -0.11 -3.09 11.90
C GLY A 182 -0.64 -3.78 13.14
N HIS A 183 -1.35 -4.88 12.93
CA HIS A 183 -1.95 -5.63 14.02
C HIS A 183 -1.05 -6.77 14.53
N ARG A 184 -1.00 -6.99 15.85
CA ARG A 184 -0.17 -8.05 16.47
C ARG A 184 -0.40 -9.45 15.91
N TYR A 185 -1.65 -9.73 15.50
CA TYR A 185 -2.10 -11.04 15.05
C TYR A 185 -2.19 -11.17 13.52
N ASP A 186 -1.78 -10.14 12.78
CA ASP A 186 -1.63 -10.21 11.33
C ASP A 186 -0.28 -10.86 10.95
N PHE A 187 -0.29 -12.11 10.51
CA PHE A 187 0.94 -12.80 10.13
C PHE A 187 1.62 -12.20 8.89
N VAL A 188 0.88 -11.52 8.00
CA VAL A 188 1.47 -10.88 6.81
C VAL A 188 2.39 -9.75 7.27
N SER A 189 1.89 -8.84 8.11
CA SER A 189 2.71 -7.77 8.64
C SER A 189 3.86 -8.27 9.53
N ARG A 190 3.55 -9.21 10.43
CA ARG A 190 4.46 -9.65 11.49
C ARG A 190 5.57 -10.55 10.98
N TRP A 191 5.23 -11.54 10.15
CA TRP A 191 6.18 -12.57 9.70
C TRP A 191 6.71 -12.30 8.31
N ILE A 192 5.84 -11.98 7.34
CA ILE A 192 6.29 -11.71 5.96
C ILE A 192 6.99 -10.35 5.89
N GLY A 193 6.39 -9.32 6.48
CA GLY A 193 6.98 -7.98 6.58
C GLY A 193 8.10 -7.87 7.62
N GLY A 194 8.12 -8.76 8.62
CA GLY A 194 9.06 -8.67 9.74
C GLY A 194 8.87 -7.41 10.57
N ASN A 195 7.63 -6.90 10.65
CA ASN A 195 7.32 -5.64 11.30
C ASN A 195 6.91 -5.81 12.77
N GLY A 196 6.94 -4.70 13.51
CA GLY A 196 6.29 -4.55 14.81
C GLY A 196 4.76 -4.65 14.74
N TYR A 197 4.07 -4.07 15.71
CA TYR A 197 2.63 -3.84 15.68
C TYR A 197 2.32 -2.57 16.48
N THR A 198 1.17 -1.96 16.21
CA THR A 198 0.71 -0.73 16.87
C THR A 198 -0.51 -0.95 17.76
N TYR A 199 -1.20 -2.08 17.60
CA TYR A 199 -2.33 -2.51 18.43
C TYR A 199 -2.57 -4.03 18.32
N GLU A 200 -3.42 -4.56 19.21
CA GLU A 200 -3.53 -6.02 19.42
C GLU A 200 -4.91 -6.54 19.84
N THR A 201 -5.96 -5.74 19.73
CA THR A 201 -7.30 -6.16 20.17
C THR A 201 -7.85 -7.27 19.28
N ILE A 202 -8.31 -8.36 19.88
CA ILE A 202 -8.95 -9.49 19.18
C ILE A 202 -10.25 -9.90 19.88
N PRO A 203 -11.17 -10.60 19.19
CA PRO A 203 -12.40 -11.08 19.80
C PRO A 203 -12.14 -12.00 20.99
N ALA A 204 -12.98 -11.89 22.03
CA ALA A 204 -12.89 -12.72 23.22
C ALA A 204 -12.87 -14.22 22.87
N GLY A 205 -11.97 -14.97 23.51
CA GLY A 205 -11.76 -16.41 23.24
C GLY A 205 -10.96 -16.72 21.97
N SER A 206 -10.54 -15.71 21.20
CA SER A 206 -9.64 -15.91 20.07
C SER A 206 -8.18 -16.02 20.52
N ASN A 207 -7.34 -16.53 19.62
CA ASN A 207 -5.90 -16.72 19.84
C ASN A 207 -5.14 -16.60 18.51
N VAL A 208 -3.81 -16.70 18.57
CA VAL A 208 -2.92 -16.53 17.40
C VAL A 208 -3.32 -17.43 16.22
N LEU A 209 -3.54 -18.73 16.46
CA LEU A 209 -3.86 -19.68 15.39
C LEU A 209 -5.24 -19.38 14.78
N THR A 210 -6.21 -19.04 15.62
CA THR A 210 -7.55 -18.64 15.16
C THR A 210 -7.51 -17.37 14.32
N GLU A 211 -6.72 -16.37 14.71
CA GLU A 211 -6.61 -15.13 13.95
C GLU A 211 -5.85 -15.32 12.64
N TRP A 212 -4.79 -16.12 12.62
CA TRP A 212 -4.09 -16.43 11.36
C TRP A 212 -4.99 -17.17 10.38
N TRP A 213 -5.79 -18.12 10.88
CA TRP A 213 -6.80 -18.78 10.07
C TRP A 213 -7.83 -17.78 9.51
N ARG A 214 -8.23 -16.78 10.30
CA ARG A 214 -9.12 -15.71 9.82
C ARG A 214 -8.47 -14.81 8.78
N VAL A 215 -7.19 -14.48 8.92
CA VAL A 215 -6.46 -13.72 7.89
C VAL A 215 -6.50 -14.44 6.54
N ILE A 216 -6.45 -15.77 6.54
CA ILE A 216 -6.50 -16.57 5.30
C ILE A 216 -7.93 -16.71 4.77
N MET A 217 -8.90 -16.98 5.65
CA MET A 217 -10.21 -17.50 5.24
C MET A 217 -11.37 -16.52 5.42
N ASN A 218 -11.15 -15.37 6.06
CA ASN A 218 -12.22 -14.45 6.44
C ASN A 218 -11.97 -13.03 5.93
N PRO A 219 -12.96 -12.40 5.27
CA PRO A 219 -12.84 -11.00 4.84
C PRO A 219 -12.76 -10.02 6.02
N ILE A 220 -13.12 -10.45 7.24
CA ILE A 220 -13.04 -9.65 8.47
C ILE A 220 -12.01 -10.31 9.39
N SER A 221 -10.80 -9.78 9.36
CA SER A 221 -9.65 -10.31 10.08
C SER A 221 -8.76 -9.19 10.60
N SER A 222 -7.77 -9.53 11.42
CA SER A 222 -6.72 -8.59 11.82
C SER A 222 -5.90 -8.00 10.68
N HIS A 223 -5.98 -8.56 9.47
CA HIS A 223 -5.26 -8.07 8.29
C HIS A 223 -6.09 -7.10 7.45
N THR A 224 -7.41 -7.24 7.46
CA THR A 224 -8.33 -6.40 6.68
C THR A 224 -9.00 -5.32 7.52
N CYS A 225 -9.06 -5.47 8.85
CA CYS A 225 -9.63 -4.50 9.78
C CYS A 225 -8.58 -3.46 10.25
N LEU A 226 -8.13 -2.65 9.30
CA LEU A 226 -7.10 -1.60 9.47
C LEU A 226 -7.63 -0.27 8.91
N GLY A 227 -7.09 0.88 9.33
CA GLY A 227 -7.60 2.19 8.95
C GLY A 227 -9.04 2.46 9.38
N ASP A 228 -9.81 3.19 8.57
CA ASP A 228 -11.22 3.54 8.83
C ASP A 228 -12.18 2.44 8.37
N ALA A 229 -11.98 1.24 8.92
CA ALA A 229 -12.75 0.03 8.64
C ALA A 229 -14.14 0.05 9.28
N SER A 230 -15.03 -0.84 8.80
CA SER A 230 -16.43 -0.93 9.26
C SER A 230 -16.59 -1.08 10.79
N ASP A 231 -17.76 -0.72 11.32
CA ASP A 231 -18.11 -0.92 12.74
C ASP A 231 -17.88 -2.36 13.23
N LYS A 232 -18.10 -3.33 12.35
CA LYS A 232 -17.85 -4.75 12.65
C LYS A 232 -16.37 -5.05 12.83
N CYS A 233 -15.50 -4.38 12.08
CA CYS A 233 -14.06 -4.42 12.30
C CYS A 233 -13.70 -3.78 13.64
N THR A 234 -14.18 -2.56 13.91
CA THR A 234 -13.90 -1.84 15.16
C THR A 234 -14.37 -2.61 16.39
N TRP A 235 -15.55 -3.23 16.32
CA TRP A 235 -16.07 -4.05 17.42
C TRP A 235 -15.23 -5.30 17.69
N ARG A 236 -14.65 -5.92 16.65
CA ARG A 236 -13.85 -7.15 16.78
C ARG A 236 -12.39 -6.90 17.11
N TYR A 237 -11.80 -5.89 16.48
CA TYR A 237 -10.36 -5.66 16.43
C TYR A 237 -9.94 -4.32 17.05
N GLY A 238 -10.88 -3.59 17.65
CA GLY A 238 -10.64 -2.25 18.17
C GLY A 238 -10.43 -1.22 17.06
N LEU A 239 -10.16 0.01 17.48
CA LEU A 239 -9.76 1.06 16.55
C LEU A 239 -8.34 0.80 16.06
N SER A 240 -8.13 0.96 14.76
CA SER A 240 -6.80 1.01 14.15
C SER A 240 -5.94 2.09 14.81
N HIS A 241 -4.63 1.85 14.85
CA HIS A 241 -3.68 2.78 15.44
C HIS A 241 -2.50 2.99 14.48
N ARG A 242 -2.63 3.96 13.59
CA ARG A 242 -1.55 4.35 12.66
C ARG A 242 -0.51 5.22 13.37
N GLU A 243 0.75 4.80 13.33
CA GLU A 243 1.88 5.53 13.92
C GLU A 243 2.93 5.89 12.84
N GLN A 244 3.72 6.95 13.03
CA GLN A 244 4.81 7.28 12.09
C GLN A 244 6.06 6.45 12.39
N PHE A 245 6.63 5.79 11.38
CA PHE A 245 7.78 4.89 11.52
C PHE A 245 8.96 5.21 10.57
N PRO A 246 10.22 5.21 11.06
CA PRO A 246 10.60 5.12 12.46
C PRO A 246 9.98 6.29 13.23
N LEU A 247 9.67 6.07 14.51
CA LEU A 247 9.18 7.15 15.36
C LEU A 247 10.12 8.33 15.20
N SER A 248 9.59 9.40 14.61
CA SER A 248 10.28 10.67 14.52
C SER A 248 10.82 10.94 15.91
N LYS A 249 12.14 10.97 16.07
CA LYS A 249 12.74 11.62 17.22
C LYS A 249 12.35 13.07 17.04
N SER A 250 11.14 13.45 17.50
CA SER A 250 10.89 14.84 17.80
C SER A 250 12.08 15.21 18.68
N ARG A 251 12.88 16.16 18.20
CA ARG A 251 13.89 16.78 19.04
C ARG A 251 13.11 17.31 20.22
N SER A 252 13.09 16.56 21.31
CA SER A 252 12.77 17.06 22.62
C SER A 252 13.83 18.12 22.88
N LYS A 253 13.54 19.35 22.46
CA LYS A 253 14.21 20.53 22.95
C LYS A 253 13.81 20.62 24.41
N LYS A 254 14.66 20.09 25.29
CA LYS A 254 14.89 20.67 26.60
C LYS A 254 16.20 21.44 26.53
#